data_AF-A0A2Z5G7E8-F1
#
_entry.id   AF-A0A2Z5G7E8-F1
#
_cell.length_a   1.000
_cell.length_b   1.000
_cell.length_c   1.000
_cell.angle_alpha   90.00
_cell.angle_beta   90.00
_cell.angle_gamma   90.00
#
_symmetry.space_group_name_H-M   'P 1'
#
loop_
_entity.id
_entity.type
_entity.pdbx_description
1 polymer ?
#
loop_
_entity_poly.entity_id
_entity_poly.type
_entity_poly.pdbx_seq_one_letter_code
_entity_poly.pdbx_strand_id
1 'polypeptide(L)' 'MHCGACIRRVTQSLQRVPGAEVEEVRLGAARVKLPEGSSSDALIAALSAGGFAAHQES' A
#
# COMPACT_ATOMS: atom_id res chain seq x y z
N MET A 1 9.78 16.46 6.13
CA MET A 1 9.69 15.13 5.47
C MET A 1 10.41 14.11 6.32
N HIS A 2 9.67 13.29 7.07
CA HIS A 2 10.28 12.23 7.88
C HIS A 2 9.94 10.90 7.22
N CYS A 3 10.96 10.28 6.61
CA CYS A 3 10.86 9.00 5.90
C CYS A 3 10.07 7.94 6.70
N GLY A 4 10.25 7.87 8.02
CA GLY A 4 9.50 6.95 8.90
C GLY A 4 8.00 7.25 9.00
N ALA A 5 7.60 8.52 8.96
CA ALA A 5 6.18 8.90 9.03
C ALA A 5 5.43 8.50 7.75
N CYS A 6 6.06 8.64 6.58
CA CYS A 6 5.49 8.21 5.30
C CYS A 6 5.30 6.70 5.27
N ILE A 7 6.34 5.93 5.64
CA ILE A 7 6.28 4.46 5.71
C ILE A 7 5.15 4.01 6.64
N ARG A 8 5.03 4.62 7.82
CA ARG A 8 3.98 4.28 8.80
C ARG A 8 2.57 4.62 8.29
N ARG A 9 2.39 5.71 7.54
CA ARG A 9 1.08 6.05 6.94
C ARG A 9 0.70 5.09 5.83
N VAL A 10 1.63 4.81 4.92
CA VAL A 10 1.44 3.83 3.83
C VAL A 10 1.09 2.46 4.39
N THR A 11 1.84 1.98 5.38
CA THR A 11 1.58 0.70 6.05
C THR A 11 0.16 0.64 6.63
N GLN A 12 -0.27 1.69 7.33
CA GLN A 12 -1.62 1.76 7.89
C GLN A 12 -2.71 1.83 6.81
N SER A 13 -2.48 2.52 5.69
CA SER A 13 -3.43 2.54 4.58
C SER A 13 -3.59 1.16 3.96
N LEU A 14 -2.49 0.44 3.74
CA LEU A 14 -2.51 -0.91 3.16
C LEU A 14 -3.17 -1.93 4.09
N GLN A 15 -2.91 -1.86 5.40
CA GLN A 15 -3.54 -2.74 6.40
C GLN A 15 -5.06 -2.55 6.54
N ARG A 16 -5.62 -1.44 6.03
CA ARG A 16 -7.07 -1.22 6.01
C ARG A 16 -7.75 -1.89 4.82
N VAL A 17 -6.99 -2.36 3.83
CA VAL A 17 -7.55 -3.05 2.67
C VAL A 17 -7.86 -4.49 3.05
N PRO A 18 -9.13 -4.93 2.96
CA PRO A 18 -9.50 -6.28 3.35
C PRO A 18 -8.81 -7.32 2.47
N GLY A 19 -8.17 -8.30 3.10
CA GLY A 19 -7.41 -9.35 2.42
C GLY A 19 -5.99 -8.97 2.01
N ALA A 20 -5.57 -7.71 2.22
CA ALA A 20 -4.20 -7.31 1.93
C ALA A 20 -3.24 -7.77 3.05
N GLU A 21 -2.24 -8.57 2.68
CA GLU A 21 -1.14 -8.95 3.55
C GLU A 21 0.09 -8.11 3.21
N VAL A 22 0.44 -7.17 4.09
CA VAL A 22 1.59 -6.28 3.90
C VAL A 22 2.85 -7.01 4.33
N GLU A 23 3.71 -7.36 3.37
CA GLU A 23 4.98 -8.05 3.66
C GLU A 23 6.11 -7.07 3.98
N GLU A 24 6.24 -6.01 3.17
CA GLU A 24 7.30 -5.02 3.34
C GLU A 24 6.83 -3.65 2.87
N VAL A 25 7.18 -2.60 3.60
CA VAL A 25 7.00 -1.22 3.16
C VAL A 25 8.32 -0.47 3.32
N ARG A 26 8.80 0.08 2.22
CA ARG A 26 10.03 0.89 2.15
C ARG A 26 9.77 2.16 1.36
N LEU A 27 10.72 3.08 1.40
CA LEU A 27 10.56 4.33 0.65
C LEU A 27 10.58 4.03 -0.85
N GLY A 28 9.48 4.36 -1.53
CA GLY A 28 9.33 4.18 -2.98
C GLY A 28 8.80 2.81 -3.41
N ALA A 29 8.63 1.85 -2.51
CA ALA A 29 8.07 0.54 -2.86
C ALA A 29 7.37 -0.11 -1.66
N ALA A 30 6.31 -0.87 -1.94
CA ALA A 30 5.64 -1.73 -0.96
C ALA A 30 5.36 -3.09 -1.59
N ARG A 31 5.63 -4.16 -0.84
CA ARG A 31 5.28 -5.52 -1.19
C ARG A 31 4.06 -5.93 -0.39
N VAL A 32 3.00 -6.25 -1.11
CA VAL A 32 1.70 -6.65 -0.55
C VAL A 32 1.22 -7.87 -1.30
N LYS A 33 0.78 -8.89 -0.58
CA LYS A 33 0.07 -10.03 -1.13
C LYS A 33 -1.43 -9.78 -1.09
N LEU A 34 -2.10 -10.14 -2.17
CA LEU A 34 -3.54 -10.13 -2.30
C LEU A 34 -4.02 -11.55 -2.63
N PRO A 35 -5.23 -11.93 -2.21
CA PRO A 35 -5.81 -13.21 -2.58
C PRO A 35 -6.02 -13.29 -4.10
N GLU A 36 -5.95 -14.49 -4.64
CA GLU A 36 -6.11 -14.72 -6.08
C GLU A 36 -7.46 -14.16 -6.58
N GLY A 37 -7.41 -13.42 -7.69
CA GLY A 37 -8.58 -12.72 -8.24
C GLY A 37 -8.91 -11.37 -7.59
N SER A 38 -8.16 -10.94 -6.57
CA SER A 38 -8.27 -9.59 -6.03
C SER A 38 -7.48 -8.59 -6.86
N SER A 39 -8.09 -7.42 -7.08
CA SER A 39 -7.48 -6.36 -7.86
C SER A 39 -6.66 -5.41 -6.98
N SER A 40 -5.49 -5.00 -7.45
CA SER A 40 -4.62 -4.03 -6.78
C SER A 40 -5.23 -2.63 -6.69
N ASP A 41 -6.33 -2.39 -7.41
CA ASP A 41 -7.06 -1.13 -7.43
C ASP A 41 -7.46 -0.66 -6.01
N ALA A 42 -7.89 -1.58 -5.14
CA ALA A 42 -8.24 -1.27 -3.76
C ALA A 42 -7.03 -0.75 -2.95
N LEU A 43 -5.83 -1.27 -3.21
CA LEU A 43 -4.60 -0.78 -2.59
C LEU A 43 -4.25 0.63 -3.09
N ILE A 44 -4.34 0.84 -4.40
CA ILE A 44 -4.04 2.14 -5.04
C ILE A 44 -5.03 3.19 -4.55
N ALA A 45 -6.32 2.88 -4.45
CA ALA A 45 -7.35 3.76 -3.91
C ALA A 45 -7.08 4.12 -2.43
N ALA A 46 -6.73 3.14 -1.60
CA ALA A 46 -6.42 3.37 -0.18
C ALA A 46 -5.18 4.25 0.02
N LEU A 47 -4.17 4.12 -0.86
CA LEU A 47 -2.98 4.96 -0.86
C LEU A 47 -3.29 6.37 -1.35
N SER A 48 -4.07 6.50 -2.43
CA SER A 48 -4.49 7.78 -3.00
C SER A 48 -5.33 8.61 -2.01
N ALA A 49 -6.22 7.97 -1.26
CA ALA A 49 -6.95 8.61 -0.16
C ALA A 49 -6.02 9.14 0.96
N GLY A 50 -4.85 8.54 1.12
CA GLY A 50 -3.79 9.01 2.02
C GLY A 50 -2.86 10.07 1.41
N GLY A 51 -3.08 10.46 0.15
CA GLY A 51 -2.25 11.39 -0.60
C GLY A 51 -0.99 10.76 -1.22
N PHE A 52 -0.96 9.44 -1.39
CA PHE A 52 0.17 8.72 -1.99
C PHE A 52 -0.20 8.23 -3.39
N ALA A 53 0.56 8.64 -4.39
CA ALA A 53 0.48 8.04 -5.72
C ALA A 53 1.14 6.66 -5.71
N ALA A 54 0.45 5.66 -6.23
CA ALA A 54 0.94 4.29 -6.32
C ALA A 54 0.55 3.70 -7.67
N HIS A 55 1.41 2.84 -8.20
CA HIS A 55 1.16 2.07 -9.41
C HIS A 55 1.52 0.62 -9.15
N GLN A 56 0.80 -0.30 -9.80
CA GLN A 56 1.16 -1.70 -9.76
C GLN A 56 2.39 -1.89 -10.65
N GLU A 57 3.48 -2.36 -10.06
CA GLU A 57 4.66 -2.77 -10.83
C GLU A 57 4.34 -4.15 -11.41
N SER A 58 4.33 -4.24 -12.74
CA SER A 58 4.03 -5.44 -13.54
C SER A 58 5.23 -6.37 -13.69
#